data_AF-A0A345PNI1-F1
#
_entry.id   AF-A0A345PNI1-F1
#
_cell.length_a   1.000
_cell.length_b   1.000
_cell.length_c   1.000
_cell.angle_alpha   90.00
_cell.angle_beta   90.00
_cell.angle_gamma   90.00
#
_symmetry.space_group_name_H-M   'P 1'
#
loop_
_entity.id
_entity.type
_entity.pdbx_description
1 polymer ?
#
loop_
_entity_poly.entity_id
_entity_poly.type
_entity_poly.pdbx_seq_one_letter_code
_entity_poly.pdbx_strand_id
1 'polypeptide(L)' 'MQPNTIALRLSIAEVNIIIKALSEKPFREVYELIGKIHTQSNAQLKRNGTQLQPTEPMGIEHIDGKG' A
#
# COMPACT_ATOMS: atom_id res chain seq x y z
N MET A 1 -25.96 14.34 -2.48
CA MET A 1 -26.42 12.96 -2.19
C MET A 1 -25.33 12.28 -1.38
N GLN A 2 -25.68 11.61 -0.27
CA GLN A 2 -24.69 10.90 0.55
C GLN A 2 -24.22 9.67 -0.24
N PRO A 3 -22.91 9.38 -0.30
CA PRO A 3 -22.43 8.20 -1.02
C PRO A 3 -22.92 6.93 -0.29
N ASN A 4 -23.59 6.04 -1.02
CA ASN A 4 -24.01 4.74 -0.50
C ASN A 4 -22.76 3.84 -0.39
N THR A 5 -22.07 3.89 0.74
CA THR A 5 -20.84 3.14 0.97
C THR A 5 -21.11 1.86 1.75
N ILE A 6 -20.40 0.79 1.41
CA ILE A 6 -20.38 -0.47 2.15
C ILE A 6 -18.94 -0.80 2.53
N ALA A 7 -18.75 -1.45 3.69
CA ALA A 7 -17.44 -1.91 4.14
C ALA A 7 -17.33 -3.43 3.95
N LEU A 8 -16.31 -3.88 3.22
CA LEU A 8 -16.03 -5.29 2.99
C LEU A 8 -14.79 -5.69 3.80
N ARG A 9 -14.84 -6.84 4.48
CA ARG A 9 -13.66 -7.48 5.06
C ARG A 9 -13.21 -8.58 4.11
N LEU A 10 -12.03 -8.40 3.54
CA LEU A 10 -11.44 -9.31 2.55
C LEU A 10 -10.05 -9.71 3.03
N SER A 11 -9.65 -10.93 2.70
CA SER A 11 -8.29 -11.41 2.85
C SER A 11 -7.36 -10.78 1.80
N ILE A 12 -6.04 -10.81 2.04
CA ILE A 12 -5.04 -10.34 1.07
C ILE A 12 -5.17 -11.08 -0.26
N ALA A 13 -5.48 -12.39 -0.23
CA ALA A 13 -5.67 -13.20 -1.42
C ALA A 13 -6.86 -12.70 -2.27
N GLU A 14 -8.00 -12.40 -1.64
CA GLU A 14 -9.17 -11.86 -2.33
C GLU A 14 -8.91 -10.45 -2.89
N VAL A 15 -8.19 -9.61 -2.14
CA VAL A 15 -7.77 -8.28 -2.62
C VAL A 15 -6.88 -8.41 -3.86
N ASN A 16 -5.95 -9.35 -3.89
CA ASN A 16 -5.08 -9.56 -5.05
C ASN A 16 -5.86 -9.97 -6.31
N ILE A 17 -6.94 -10.76 -6.16
CA ILE A 17 -7.83 -11.11 -7.27
C ILE A 17 -8.50 -9.85 -7.82
N ILE A 18 -9.01 -8.97 -6.95
CA ILE A 18 -9.64 -7.71 -7.35
C ILE A 18 -8.63 -6.82 -8.09
N ILE A 19 -7.42 -6.64 -7.55
CA ILE A 19 -6.38 -5.82 -8.17
C ILE A 19 -6.02 -6.37 -9.56
N LYS A 20 -5.86 -7.70 -9.69
CA LYS A 20 -5.59 -8.35 -10.98
C LYS A 20 -6.71 -8.08 -12.00
N ALA A 21 -7.97 -8.24 -11.60
CA ALA A 21 -9.12 -7.96 -12.46
C ALA A 21 -9.21 -6.47 -12.87
N LEU A 22 -8.84 -5.55 -11.98
CA LEU A 22 -8.78 -4.12 -12.31
C LEU A 22 -7.65 -3.81 -13.29
N SER A 23 -6.52 -4.51 -13.22
CA SER A 23 -5.39 -4.34 -14.15
C SER A 23 -5.73 -4.73 -15.59
N GLU A 24 -6.79 -5.51 -15.83
CA GLU A 24 -7.27 -5.86 -17.18
C GLU A 24 -8.08 -4.73 -17.84
N LYS A 25 -8.38 -3.65 -17.11
CA LYS A 25 -9.10 -2.46 -17.62
C LYS A 25 -8.13 -1.32 -17.94
N PRO A 26 -8.54 -0.33 -18.77
CA PRO A 26 -7.73 0.86 -19.00
C PRO A 26 -7.37 1.57 -17.69
N PHE A 27 -6.07 1.82 -17.46
CA PHE A 27 -5.56 2.39 -16.21
C PHE A 27 -6.30 3.64 -15.72
N ARG A 28 -6.66 4.53 -16.65
CA ARG A 28 -7.44 5.76 -16.42
C ARG A 28 -8.78 5.55 -15.72
N GLU A 29 -9.37 4.36 -15.80
CA GLU A 29 -10.65 4.03 -15.14
C GLU A 29 -10.45 3.46 -13.73
N VAL A 30 -9.28 2.87 -13.45
CA VAL A 30 -9.06 2.05 -12.24
C VAL A 30 -8.02 2.61 -11.28
N TYR A 31 -7.20 3.59 -11.69
CA TYR A 31 -6.08 4.09 -10.88
C TYR A 31 -6.53 4.62 -9.50
N GLU A 32 -7.65 5.35 -9.44
CA GLU A 32 -8.18 5.84 -8.17
C GLU A 32 -8.67 4.72 -7.25
N LEU A 33 -9.28 3.69 -7.84
CA LEU A 33 -9.81 2.55 -7.09
C LEU A 33 -8.67 1.71 -6.51
N ILE A 34 -7.64 1.44 -7.31
CA ILE A 34 -6.42 0.74 -6.88
C ILE A 34 -5.73 1.53 -5.76
N GLY A 35 -5.59 2.85 -5.91
CA GLY A 35 -5.03 3.73 -4.89
C GLY A 35 -5.82 3.70 -3.56
N LYS A 36 -7.17 3.70 -3.64
CA LYS A 36 -8.05 3.55 -2.47
C LYS A 36 -7.87 2.21 -1.77
N ILE A 37 -7.72 1.12 -2.51
CA ILE A 37 -7.48 -0.22 -1.95
C ILE A 37 -6.12 -0.26 -1.23
N HIS A 38 -5.05 0.20 -1.88
CA HIS A 38 -3.71 0.26 -1.28
C HIS A 38 -3.69 1.08 0.01
N THR A 39 -4.34 2.25 0.01
CA THR A 39 -4.41 3.13 1.19
C THR A 39 -5.11 2.43 2.36
N GLN A 40 -6.24 1.77 2.10
CA GLN A 40 -6.98 1.04 3.14
C GLN A 40 -6.19 -0.16 3.67
N SER A 41 -5.53 -0.92 2.80
CA SER A 41 -4.68 -2.05 3.19
C SER A 41 -3.51 -1.58 4.06
N ASN A 42 -2.79 -0.54 3.65
CA ASN A 42 -1.67 0.00 4.42
C ASN A 42 -2.10 0.56 5.78
N ALA A 43 -3.26 1.22 5.86
CA ALA A 43 -3.79 1.72 7.13
C ALA A 43 -4.12 0.58 8.10
N GLN A 44 -4.63 -0.56 7.59
CA GLN A 44 -4.91 -1.74 8.39
C GLN A 44 -3.62 -2.48 8.81
N LEU A 45 -2.64 -2.61 7.92
CA LEU A 45 -1.36 -3.26 8.22
C LEU A 45 -0.51 -2.46 9.22
N LYS A 46 -0.48 -1.13 9.08
CA LYS A 46 0.21 -0.23 10.03
C LYS A 46 -0.41 -0.29 11.43
N ARG A 47 -1.74 -0.46 11.54
CA ARG A 47 -2.42 -0.67 12.82
C ARG A 47 -2.06 -1.99 13.49
N ASN A 48 -1.66 -2.99 12.71
CA ASN A 48 -1.37 -4.33 13.21
C ASN A 48 0.13 -4.57 13.53
N GLY A 49 0.96 -3.52 13.56
CA GLY A 49 2.28 -3.60 14.18
C GLY A 49 3.32 -4.43 13.45
N THR A 50 3.36 -4.42 12.12
CA THR A 50 4.60 -4.73 11.38
C THR A 50 4.95 -3.56 10.49
N GLN A 51 5.78 -2.69 11.03
CA GLN A 51 6.48 -1.66 10.29
C GLN A 51 7.39 -2.37 9.28
N LEU A 52 6.98 -2.43 8.01
CA LEU A 52 7.95 -2.52 6.94
C LEU A 52 8.72 -1.19 6.97
N GLN A 53 9.91 -1.25 7.57
CA GLN A 53 10.86 -0.15 7.60
C GLN A 53 11.08 0.33 6.16
N PRO A 54 11.13 1.64 5.89
CA PRO A 54 11.87 2.12 4.73
C PRO A 54 13.26 1.49 4.85
N THR A 55 13.69 0.73 3.84
CA THR A 55 15.08 0.28 3.75
C THR A 55 15.96 1.49 3.96
N GLU A 56 16.61 1.56 5.12
CA GLU A 56 17.68 2.51 5.38
C GLU A 56 18.67 2.37 4.21
N PRO A 57 19.09 3.48 3.55
CA PRO A 57 20.24 3.38 2.69
C PRO A 57 21.39 2.88 3.56
N MET A 58 21.89 1.70 3.21
CA MET A 58 23.11 1.07 3.72
C MET A 58 24.15 2.12 4.11
N GLY A 59 24.69 1.97 5.32
CA GLY A 59 25.61 2.91 5.95
C GLY A 59 26.71 3.40 5.01
N ILE A 60 26.85 4.73 4.97
CA ILE A 60 28.13 5.35 4.67
C ILE A 60 28.64 5.82 6.03
N GLU A 61 29.55 5.03 6.62
CA GLU A 61 30.34 5.42 7.79
C GLU A 61 30.92 6.82 7.56
N HIS A 62 30.56 7.77 8.43
CA HIS A 62 31.35 8.97 8.62
C HIS A 62 32.66 8.52 9.28
N ILE A 63 33.72 8.37 8.49
CA ILE A 63 35.07 8.20 9.02
C ILE A 63 35.59 9.58 9.46
N ASP A 64 35.72 9.77 10.77
CA ASP A 64 36.40 10.93 11.36
C ASP A 64 37.90 10.85 11.08
N GLY A 65 38.36 11.55 10.05
CA GLY A 65 39.77 11.73 9.75
C GLY A 65 40.38 12.87 10.58
N LYS A 66 40.87 12.56 11.79
CA LYS A 66 41.90 13.37 12.46
C LYS A 66 43.27 13.06 11.82
N GLY A 67 43.94 14.09 11.31
CA GLY A 67 45.33 14.09 10.86
C GLY A 67 45.79 15.51 10.60
#